data_AF-L1MBP8-F1
#
_entry.id   AF-L1MBP8-F1
#
_cell.length_a   1.000
_cell.length_b   1.000
_cell.length_c   1.000
_cell.angle_alpha   90.00
_cell.angle_beta   90.00
_cell.angle_gamma   90.00
#
_symmetry.space_group_name_H-M   'P 1'
#
loop_
_entity.id
_entity.type
_entity.pdbx_description
1 polymer ?
#
loop_
_entity_poly.entity_id
_entity_poly.type
_entity_poly.pdbx_seq_one_letter_code
_entity_poly.pdbx_strand_id
1 'polypeptide(L)'
;MQKVLWLLLLLVGFTGMSRADITTAADNITPEPKEQTLFIFGVSQNLRDSVAYVTDIVAITAPNLLQKKFFTDRDLYAEQLRVYVEQTFASPHQTAVVFYDKKIVKLEKMRQKLRIKLAGQKLGLDKIVVKDIFKDQFQFKKLEVAGSN
;
A
#
# COMPACT_ATOMS: atom_id res chain seq x y z
N MET A 1 -31.06 47.84 4.68
CA MET A 1 -31.40 47.27 6.01
C MET A 1 -32.74 46.54 5.91
N GLN A 2 -32.77 45.37 5.25
CA GLN A 2 -34.02 44.64 4.97
C GLN A 2 -33.72 43.15 4.76
N LYS A 3 -33.08 42.52 5.75
CA LYS A 3 -32.84 41.06 5.79
C LYS A 3 -32.82 40.52 7.23
N VAL A 4 -33.64 41.07 8.12
CA VAL A 4 -33.67 40.70 9.56
C VAL A 4 -35.05 40.20 10.01
N LEU A 5 -36.01 40.02 9.09
CA LEU A 5 -37.41 39.75 9.46
C LEU A 5 -37.89 38.31 9.20
N TRP A 6 -36.99 37.33 9.00
CA TRP A 6 -37.37 35.95 8.64
C TRP A 6 -36.79 34.84 9.52
N LEU A 7 -36.32 35.15 10.73
CA LEU A 7 -35.80 34.14 11.66
C LEU A 7 -36.45 34.17 13.05
N LEU A 8 -37.53 34.94 13.21
CA LEU A 8 -38.29 35.07 14.47
C LEU A 8 -39.49 34.10 14.57
N LEU A 9 -39.45 32.97 13.85
CA LEU A 9 -40.56 32.00 13.78
C LEU A 9 -40.17 30.54 14.02
N LEU A 10 -39.07 30.27 14.73
CA LEU A 10 -38.74 28.94 15.24
C LEU A 10 -38.52 28.97 16.77
N LEU A 11 -39.46 29.62 17.46
CA LEU A 11 -39.48 29.71 18.91
C LEU A 11 -40.86 29.35 19.47
N VAL A 12 -41.45 28.24 19.03
CA VAL A 12 -42.44 27.50 19.83
C VAL A 12 -42.46 26.05 19.35
N GLY A 13 -42.15 25.10 20.25
CA GLY A 13 -42.55 23.71 20.05
C GLY A 13 -41.45 22.65 20.17
N PHE A 14 -40.67 22.64 21.26
CA PHE A 14 -40.27 21.37 21.87
C PHE A 14 -39.77 21.59 23.31
N THR A 15 -40.69 21.62 24.27
CA THR A 15 -40.36 21.45 25.69
C THR A 15 -41.16 20.28 26.25
N GLY A 16 -40.43 19.29 26.77
CA GLY A 16 -40.93 18.12 27.50
C GLY A 16 -40.14 16.88 27.04
N MET A 17 -39.39 16.13 27.86
CA MET A 17 -39.26 16.05 29.30
C MET A 17 -37.96 15.31 29.65
N SER A 18 -37.34 15.77 30.75
CA SER A 18 -36.58 15.06 31.79
C SER A 18 -35.28 14.28 31.52
N ARG A 19 -34.38 14.45 32.50
CA ARG A 19 -33.04 13.89 32.70
C ARG A 19 -33.13 12.56 33.48
N ALA A 20 -32.25 11.61 33.15
CA ALA A 20 -31.70 10.51 33.98
C ALA A 20 -31.11 9.48 32.98
N ASP A 21 -29.91 8.93 33.06
CA ASP A 21 -28.82 8.97 34.01
C ASP A 21 -27.50 8.71 33.27
N ILE A 22 -26.42 9.17 33.88
CA ILE A 22 -25.04 8.82 33.52
C ILE A 22 -24.87 7.31 33.74
N THR A 23 -24.45 6.57 32.72
CA THR A 23 -23.61 5.40 32.96
C THR A 23 -22.28 5.61 32.27
N THR A 24 -21.28 5.84 33.10
CA THR A 24 -19.87 5.73 32.76
C THR A 24 -19.60 4.26 32.47
N ALA A 25 -19.60 3.88 31.19
CA ALA A 25 -18.83 2.74 30.72
C ALA A 25 -17.72 3.34 29.86
N ALA A 26 -16.52 3.36 30.41
CA ALA A 26 -15.31 3.65 29.67
C ALA A 26 -15.12 2.51 28.65
N ASP A 27 -15.83 2.59 27.53
CA ASP A 27 -15.41 1.91 26.33
C ASP A 27 -14.10 2.61 25.95
N ASN A 28 -12.99 1.90 26.12
CA ASN A 28 -11.76 2.22 25.43
C ASN A 28 -12.10 2.20 23.94
N ILE A 29 -12.49 3.35 23.39
CA ILE A 29 -12.57 3.58 21.95
C ILE A 29 -11.13 3.51 21.47
N THR A 30 -10.64 2.29 21.29
CA THR A 30 -9.52 2.04 20.41
C THR A 30 -10.03 2.50 19.05
N PRO A 31 -9.52 3.60 18.48
CA PRO A 31 -10.00 4.07 17.20
C PRO A 31 -9.84 2.92 16.21
N GLU A 32 -10.97 2.42 15.68
CA GLU A 32 -11.02 1.43 14.61
C GLU A 32 -9.91 1.77 13.60
N PRO A 33 -8.96 0.86 13.35
CA PRO A 33 -7.77 1.21 12.61
C PRO A 33 -8.17 1.53 11.18
N LYS A 34 -8.15 2.82 10.86
CA LYS A 34 -8.56 3.34 9.56
C LYS A 34 -7.88 2.57 8.43
N GLU A 35 -8.68 1.96 7.56
CA GLU A 35 -8.17 1.29 6.38
C GLU A 35 -7.37 2.25 5.51
N GLN A 36 -6.21 1.78 5.05
CA GLN A 36 -5.33 2.52 4.17
C GLN A 36 -5.16 1.72 2.89
N THR A 37 -5.20 2.40 1.75
CA THR A 37 -4.85 1.81 0.46
C THR A 37 -3.45 2.27 0.05
N LEU A 38 -2.58 1.32 -0.28
CA LEU A 38 -1.28 1.53 -0.87
C LEU A 38 -1.20 0.87 -2.23
N PHE A 39 -0.60 1.58 -3.19
CA PHE A 39 -0.19 1.02 -4.46
C PHE A 39 1.25 0.59 -4.33
N ILE A 40 1.58 -0.61 -4.82
CA ILE A 40 2.90 -1.23 -4.62
C ILE A 40 3.33 -1.92 -5.91
N PHE A 41 4.63 -1.81 -6.24
CA PHE A 41 5.30 -2.72 -7.18
C PHE A 41 6.70 -3.03 -6.65
N GLY A 42 7.22 -4.21 -6.97
CA GLY A 42 8.60 -4.60 -6.73
C GLY A 42 9.42 -4.80 -8.01
N VAL A 43 10.74 -4.76 -7.83
CA VAL A 43 11.77 -5.03 -8.82
C VAL A 43 12.70 -6.08 -8.22
N SER A 44 12.99 -7.14 -8.97
CA SER A 44 13.96 -8.17 -8.60
C SER A 44 15.03 -8.29 -9.66
N GLN A 45 16.29 -8.32 -9.24
CA GLN A 45 17.41 -8.51 -10.14
C GLN A 45 18.55 -9.26 -9.45
N ASN A 46 19.21 -10.15 -10.19
CA ASN A 46 20.54 -10.60 -9.84
C ASN A 46 21.56 -9.63 -10.48
N LEU A 47 22.44 -9.04 -9.67
CA LEU A 47 23.40 -8.01 -10.11
C LEU A 47 24.43 -8.53 -11.12
N ARG A 48 24.55 -9.84 -11.30
CA ARG A 48 25.42 -10.50 -12.27
C ARG A 48 24.67 -10.98 -13.52
N ASP A 49 23.35 -10.84 -13.55
CA ASP A 49 22.50 -11.29 -14.64
C ASP A 49 21.95 -10.09 -15.43
N SER A 50 21.72 -10.31 -16.73
CA SER A 50 21.19 -9.32 -17.66
C SER A 50 19.66 -9.23 -17.61
N VAL A 51 18.99 -9.81 -16.61
CA VAL A 51 17.53 -9.78 -16.50
C VAL A 51 17.09 -9.06 -15.23
N ALA A 52 16.19 -8.08 -15.39
CA ALA A 52 15.48 -7.43 -14.29
C ALA A 52 13.99 -7.71 -14.40
N TYR A 53 13.40 -8.22 -13.32
CA TYR A 53 11.99 -8.54 -13.21
C TYR A 53 11.25 -7.40 -12.53
N VAL A 54 10.17 -6.92 -13.14
CA VAL A 54 9.38 -5.79 -12.64
C VAL A 54 7.92 -6.22 -12.54
N THR A 55 7.39 -6.23 -11.33
CA THR A 55 5.99 -6.58 -11.11
C THR A 55 5.04 -5.48 -11.56
N ASP A 56 3.78 -5.84 -11.81
CA ASP A 56 2.68 -4.89 -11.95
C ASP A 56 2.38 -4.13 -10.65
N ILE A 57 1.70 -2.98 -10.81
CA ILE A 57 1.21 -2.23 -9.66
C ILE A 57 -0.04 -2.92 -9.12
N VAL A 58 -0.01 -3.24 -7.83
CA VAL A 58 -1.14 -3.81 -7.11
C VAL A 58 -1.58 -2.87 -5.99
N ALA A 59 -2.89 -2.82 -5.74
CA ALA A 59 -3.45 -2.10 -4.60
C ALA A 59 -3.61 -3.06 -3.42
N ILE A 60 -3.16 -2.64 -2.25
CA ILE A 60 -3.33 -3.35 -0.98
C ILE A 60 -4.12 -2.43 -0.06
N THR A 61 -5.23 -2.92 0.46
CA THR A 61 -6.06 -2.21 1.45
C THR A 61 -6.04 -2.99 2.75
N ALA A 62 -5.52 -2.36 3.81
CA ALA A 62 -5.50 -2.94 5.15
C ALA A 62 -5.35 -1.84 6.21
N PRO A 63 -5.71 -2.11 7.47
CA PRO A 63 -5.33 -1.27 8.60
C PRO A 63 -3.81 -1.24 8.77
N ASN A 64 -3.28 -0.12 9.26
CA ASN A 64 -1.87 0.00 9.71
C ASN A 64 -0.80 -0.40 8.67
N LEU A 65 -1.07 -0.22 7.36
CA LEU A 65 -0.08 -0.47 6.31
C LEU A 65 1.16 0.42 6.41
N LEU A 66 1.03 1.60 7.02
CA LEU A 66 2.15 2.53 7.19
C LEU A 66 2.43 2.77 8.67
N GLN A 67 3.69 2.59 9.06
CA GLN A 67 4.22 3.07 10.33
C GLN A 67 5.17 4.22 10.05
N LYS A 68 4.89 5.42 10.57
CA LYS A 68 5.72 6.63 10.33
C LYS A 68 6.04 6.89 8.83
N LYS A 69 5.10 6.57 7.94
CA LYS A 69 5.19 6.63 6.46
C LYS A 69 5.95 5.47 5.79
N PHE A 70 6.45 4.50 6.55
CA PHE A 70 7.08 3.30 6.01
C PHE A 70 6.08 2.18 5.85
N PHE A 71 6.10 1.50 4.70
CA PHE A 71 5.31 0.29 4.49
C PHE A 71 5.80 -0.81 5.44
N THR A 72 4.92 -1.26 6.32
CA THR A 72 5.23 -2.20 7.42
C THR A 72 5.63 -3.58 6.89
N ASP A 73 4.96 -4.06 5.85
CA ASP A 73 5.21 -5.38 5.27
C ASP A 73 6.18 -5.31 4.06
N ARG A 74 7.00 -4.25 3.96
CA ARG A 74 7.94 -4.04 2.86
C ARG A 74 8.91 -5.19 2.69
N ASP A 75 9.54 -5.61 3.78
CA ASP A 75 10.59 -6.62 3.74
C ASP A 75 9.99 -8.01 3.43
N LEU A 76 8.79 -8.29 3.95
CA LEU A 76 8.03 -9.49 3.62
C LEU A 76 7.66 -9.52 2.12
N TYR A 77 7.21 -8.40 1.55
CA TYR A 77 6.93 -8.31 0.11
C TYR A 77 8.21 -8.56 -0.70
N ALA A 78 9.32 -7.93 -0.33
CA ALA A 78 10.59 -8.08 -1.03
C ALA A 78 11.04 -9.55 -1.03
N GLU A 79 10.93 -10.21 0.11
CA GLU A 79 11.31 -11.61 0.27
C GLU A 79 10.41 -12.55 -0.56
N GLN A 80 9.10 -12.34 -0.54
CA GLN A 80 8.17 -13.12 -1.38
C GLN A 80 8.47 -12.96 -2.87
N LEU A 81 8.77 -11.73 -3.31
CA LEU A 81 9.14 -11.48 -4.69
C LEU A 81 10.47 -12.15 -5.05
N ARG A 82 11.47 -12.07 -4.17
CA ARG A 82 12.77 -12.74 -4.34
C ARG A 82 12.59 -14.24 -4.54
N VAL A 83 11.90 -14.89 -3.61
CA VAL A 83 11.65 -16.34 -3.64
C VAL A 83 10.85 -16.73 -4.88
N TYR A 84 9.81 -15.97 -5.22
CA TYR A 84 9.01 -16.21 -6.43
C TYR A 84 9.87 -16.21 -7.69
N VAL A 85 10.74 -15.21 -7.86
CA VAL A 85 11.61 -15.10 -9.04
C VAL A 85 12.64 -16.22 -9.09
N GLU A 86 13.28 -16.53 -7.95
CA GLU A 86 14.28 -17.60 -7.87
C GLU A 86 13.67 -18.96 -8.23
N GLN A 87 12.48 -19.26 -7.73
CA GLN A 87 11.80 -20.53 -7.97
C GLN A 87 11.20 -20.62 -9.38
N THR A 88 10.55 -19.56 -9.85
CA THR A 88 9.79 -19.58 -11.11
C THR A 88 10.70 -19.49 -12.33
N PHE A 89 11.78 -18.73 -12.25
CA PHE A 89 12.68 -18.48 -13.37
C PHE A 89 14.05 -19.15 -13.22
N ALA A 90 14.25 -19.98 -12.19
CA ALA A 90 15.51 -20.64 -11.88
C ALA A 90 16.71 -19.67 -11.86
N SER A 91 16.48 -18.43 -11.41
CA SER A 91 17.47 -17.36 -11.42
C SER A 91 17.86 -17.05 -9.98
N PRO A 92 18.93 -17.68 -9.43
CA PRO A 92 19.30 -17.56 -8.03
C PRO A 92 19.92 -16.20 -7.68
N HIS A 93 20.12 -15.94 -6.38
CA HIS A 93 20.78 -14.74 -5.84
C HIS A 93 20.09 -13.44 -6.25
N GLN A 94 18.76 -13.47 -6.21
CA GLN A 94 17.96 -12.30 -6.52
C GLN A 94 18.04 -11.30 -5.37
N THR A 95 18.09 -10.02 -5.73
CA THR A 95 17.89 -8.91 -4.80
C THR A 95 16.60 -8.20 -5.19
N ALA A 96 15.66 -8.10 -4.26
CA ALA A 96 14.35 -7.49 -4.48
C ALA A 96 14.22 -6.15 -3.76
N VAL A 97 13.60 -5.18 -4.42
CA VAL A 97 13.31 -3.84 -3.89
C VAL A 97 11.84 -3.52 -4.16
N VAL A 98 11.19 -2.89 -3.17
CA VAL A 98 9.76 -2.57 -3.20
C VAL A 98 9.56 -1.07 -3.21
N PHE A 99 8.68 -0.61 -4.09
CA PHE A 99 8.26 0.78 -4.24
C PHE A 99 6.76 0.89 -3.96
N TYR A 100 6.37 1.93 -3.23
CA TYR A 100 4.97 2.14 -2.87
C TYR A 100 4.63 3.62 -2.79
N ASP A 101 3.37 3.94 -3.03
CA ASP A 101 2.81 5.28 -2.83
C ASP A 101 1.30 5.18 -2.56
N LYS A 102 0.73 6.20 -1.92
CA LYS A 102 -0.73 6.34 -1.78
C LYS A 102 -1.40 6.77 -3.08
N LYS A 103 -0.64 7.36 -4.01
CA LYS A 103 -1.14 7.87 -5.30
C LYS A 103 -0.64 7.00 -6.45
N ILE A 104 -1.56 6.29 -7.11
CA ILE A 104 -1.26 5.42 -8.25
C ILE A 104 -0.49 6.16 -9.37
N VAL A 105 -0.93 7.37 -9.74
CA VAL A 105 -0.32 8.18 -10.82
C VAL A 105 1.17 8.48 -10.55
N LYS A 106 1.54 8.69 -9.28
CA LYS A 106 2.94 8.95 -8.92
C LYS A 106 3.76 7.67 -9.03
N LEU A 107 3.18 6.54 -8.63
CA LEU A 107 3.83 5.24 -8.67
C LEU A 107 4.00 4.72 -10.11
N GLU A 108 3.00 4.90 -10.97
CA GLU A 108 3.07 4.56 -12.40
C GLU A 108 4.21 5.30 -13.11
N LYS A 109 4.32 6.62 -12.90
CA LYS A 109 5.43 7.43 -13.44
C LYS A 109 6.79 6.95 -12.93
N MET A 110 6.87 6.56 -11.66
CA MET A 110 8.10 6.02 -11.08
C MET A 110 8.46 4.67 -11.70
N ARG A 111 7.49 3.76 -11.82
CA ARG A 111 7.66 2.45 -12.47
C ARG A 111 8.13 2.60 -13.90
N GLN A 112 7.49 3.47 -14.70
CA GLN A 112 7.89 3.71 -16.09
C GLN A 112 9.31 4.26 -16.19
N LYS A 113 9.67 5.26 -15.38
CA LYS A 113 11.04 5.81 -15.34
C LYS A 113 12.07 4.74 -14.99
N LEU A 114 11.76 3.90 -14.01
CA LEU A 114 12.65 2.84 -13.56
C LEU A 114 12.81 1.75 -14.64
N ARG A 115 11.72 1.35 -15.32
CA ARG A 115 11.78 0.42 -16.45
C ARG A 115 12.68 0.94 -17.58
N ILE A 116 12.53 2.22 -17.96
CA ILE A 116 13.37 2.84 -19.00
C ILE A 116 14.84 2.86 -18.57
N LYS A 117 15.12 3.19 -17.29
CA LYS A 117 16.49 3.18 -16.76
C LYS A 117 17.11 1.79 -16.78
N LEU A 118 16.37 0.77 -16.34
CA LEU A 118 16.83 -0.61 -16.36
C LEU A 118 17.12 -1.06 -17.81
N ALA A 119 16.19 -0.86 -18.74
CA ALA A 119 16.38 -1.25 -20.14
C ALA A 119 17.53 -0.51 -20.84
N GLY A 120 17.85 0.71 -20.38
CA GLY A 120 18.98 1.50 -20.87
C GLY A 120 20.33 1.14 -20.24
N GLN A 121 20.34 0.39 -19.13
CA GLN A 121 21.55 0.03 -18.42
C GLN A 121 22.25 -1.15 -19.12
N LYS A 122 23.60 -1.09 -19.10
CA LYS A 122 24.47 -2.14 -19.62
C LYS A 122 25.07 -2.92 -18.47
N LEU A 123 25.22 -4.23 -18.66
CA LEU A 123 25.97 -5.12 -17.79
C LEU A 123 27.08 -5.74 -18.64
N GLY A 124 28.29 -5.21 -18.54
CA GLY A 124 29.38 -5.54 -19.46
C GLY A 124 29.06 -5.10 -20.89
N LEU A 125 29.03 -6.05 -21.82
CA LEU A 125 28.68 -5.83 -23.22
C LEU A 125 27.18 -5.94 -23.49
N ASP A 126 26.43 -6.54 -22.56
CA ASP A 126 25.01 -6.83 -22.72
C ASP A 126 24.13 -5.71 -22.16
N LYS A 127 22.91 -5.61 -22.68
CA LYS A 127 21.87 -4.73 -22.13
C LYS A 127 21.02 -5.51 -21.15
N ILE A 128 20.51 -4.83 -20.13
CA ILE A 128 19.54 -5.43 -19.23
C ILE A 128 18.19 -5.59 -19.96
N VAL A 129 17.67 -6.80 -19.96
CA VAL A 129 16.34 -7.18 -20.41
C VAL A 129 15.37 -7.02 -19.24
N VAL A 130 14.33 -6.21 -19.45
CA VAL A 130 13.29 -6.00 -18.45
C VAL A 130 12.11 -6.93 -18.72
N LYS A 131 11.80 -7.82 -17.78
CA LYS A 131 10.64 -8.72 -17.83
C LYS A 131 9.54 -8.22 -16.89
N ASP A 132 8.32 -8.12 -17.40
CA ASP A 132 7.13 -7.86 -16.57
C ASP A 132 6.68 -9.14 -15.87
N ILE A 133 6.33 -9.02 -14.59
CA ILE A 133 5.58 -10.04 -13.85
C ILE A 133 4.17 -9.48 -13.63
N PHE A 134 3.20 -10.13 -14.25
CA PHE A 134 1.82 -9.66 -14.24
C PHE A 134 1.10 -10.00 -12.92
N LYS A 135 0.02 -9.27 -12.62
CA LYS A 135 -0.76 -9.43 -11.38
C LYS A 135 -1.32 -10.86 -11.17
N ASP A 136 -1.60 -11.59 -12.23
CA ASP A 136 -2.05 -12.99 -12.19
C ASP A 136 -0.92 -13.97 -11.86
N GLN A 137 0.34 -13.58 -12.11
CA GLN A 137 1.53 -14.41 -11.86
C GLN A 137 2.05 -14.27 -10.43
N PHE A 138 2.05 -13.05 -9.89
CA PHE A 138 2.54 -12.76 -8.54
C PHE A 138 1.55 -11.91 -7.75
N GLN A 139 1.17 -12.41 -6.57
CA GLN A 139 0.31 -11.70 -5.63
C GLN A 139 0.93 -11.76 -4.23
N PHE A 140 1.08 -10.59 -3.62
CA PHE A 140 1.56 -10.48 -2.25
C PHE A 140 0.58 -11.11 -1.27
N LYS A 141 1.09 -11.96 -0.37
CA LYS A 141 0.30 -12.61 0.68
C LYS A 141 0.78 -12.11 2.03
N LYS A 142 -0.09 -11.43 2.78
CA LYS A 142 0.24 -11.10 4.17
C LYS A 142 0.26 -12.39 4.99
N LEU A 143 1.33 -12.60 5.77
CA LEU A 143 1.34 -13.67 6.76
C LEU A 143 0.48 -13.20 7.93
N GLU A 144 -0.60 -13.91 8.21
CA GLU A 144 -1.26 -13.78 9.50
C GLU A 144 -0.33 -14.40 10.53
N VAL A 145 0.25 -13.57 11.41
CA VAL A 145 0.95 -14.09 12.59
C VAL A 145 -0.15 -14.71 13.44
N ALA A 146 -0.23 -16.05 13.41
CA ALA A 146 -1.05 -16.80 14.35
C ALA A 146 -0.68 -16.28 15.75
N GLY A 147 -1.64 -15.63 16.42
CA GLY A 147 -1.43 -15.05 17.73
C GLY A 147 -0.84 -16.12 18.65
N SER A 148 0.33 -15.83 19.24
CA SER A 148 0.78 -16.60 20.40
C SER A 148 -0.25 -16.35 21.50
N ASN A 149 -1.11 -17.32 21.73
CA ASN A 149 -1.89 -17.42 22.96
C ASN A 149 -0.95 -17.64 24.15
#